data_AF-A0A6A4WRJ3-F1
#
_entry.id   AF-A0A6A4WRJ3-F1
#
_cell.length_a   1.000
_cell.length_b   1.000
_cell.length_c   1.000
_cell.angle_alpha   90.00
_cell.angle_beta   90.00
_cell.angle_gamma   90.00
#
_symmetry.space_group_name_H-M   'P 1'
#
loop_
_entity.id
_entity.type
_entity.pdbx_description
1 polymer ?
#
loop_
_entity_poly.entity_id
_entity_poly.type
_entity_poly.pdbx_seq_one_letter_code
_entity_poly.pdbx_strand_id
1 'polypeptide(L)'
;MIHALLFYKGKLDHIDHGPSFIRWMKRVNSRAGTSITPYHSYHEEVDFLRQHWWRCDGPCTLQAPYFGLVRRAVERAPSEQDRWWARHARQCGGTFHKVRSAVNAGGRQQLWTRRLLKKRVPRIRFKKTLRVYAIPARKRRRTSARKRKQSARRR
;
A
#
# COMPACT_ATOMS: atom_id res chain seq x y z
N MET A 1 7.67 -9.05 -21.90
CA MET A 1 7.96 -9.41 -23.32
C MET A 1 7.78 -10.90 -23.65
N ILE A 2 7.79 -11.84 -22.69
CA ILE A 2 7.54 -13.27 -22.96
C ILE A 2 6.12 -13.50 -23.53
N HIS A 3 5.12 -12.74 -23.07
CA HIS A 3 3.76 -12.72 -23.62
C HIS A 3 3.70 -12.52 -25.13
N ALA A 4 4.37 -11.50 -25.66
CA ALA A 4 4.41 -11.22 -27.09
C ALA A 4 5.03 -12.37 -27.91
N LEU A 5 6.06 -13.03 -27.37
CA LEU A 5 6.68 -14.20 -28.00
C LEU A 5 5.72 -15.39 -28.06
N LEU A 6 4.96 -15.65 -27.00
CA LEU A 6 3.96 -16.71 -26.97
C LEU A 6 2.81 -16.45 -27.95
N PHE A 7 2.38 -15.19 -28.05
CA PHE A 7 1.37 -14.74 -29.01
C PHE A 7 1.81 -15.02 -30.44
N TYR A 8 3.02 -14.56 -30.80
CA TYR A 8 3.60 -14.79 -32.12
C TYR A 8 3.74 -16.28 -32.46
N LYS A 9 4.05 -17.12 -31.46
CA LYS A 9 4.23 -18.58 -31.65
C LYS A 9 2.92 -19.37 -31.61
N GLY A 10 1.77 -18.74 -31.41
CA GLY A 10 0.48 -19.42 -31.24
C GLY A 10 0.44 -20.34 -30.01
N LYS A 11 1.22 -20.02 -28.97
CA LYS A 11 1.34 -20.80 -27.72
C LYS A 11 0.90 -19.98 -26.50
N LEU A 12 -0.08 -19.10 -26.69
CA LEU A 12 -0.62 -18.33 -25.58
C LEU A 12 -1.37 -19.29 -24.65
N ASP A 13 -1.08 -19.23 -23.36
CA ASP A 13 -1.84 -19.96 -22.36
C ASP A 13 -3.18 -19.22 -22.10
N HIS A 14 -4.21 -19.94 -21.65
CA HIS A 14 -5.51 -19.33 -21.29
C HIS A 14 -5.45 -18.46 -20.04
N ILE A 15 -4.36 -18.57 -19.27
CA ILE A 15 -4.09 -17.79 -18.06
C ILE A 15 -2.81 -16.98 -18.28
N ASP A 16 -2.71 -15.82 -17.62
CA ASP A 16 -1.65 -14.84 -17.83
C ASP A 16 -0.25 -15.49 -17.79
N HIS A 17 0.09 -16.20 -16.71
CA HIS A 17 1.40 -16.84 -16.56
C HIS A 17 1.32 -18.37 -16.51
N GLY A 18 0.75 -18.97 -17.57
CA GLY A 18 0.60 -20.41 -17.68
C GLY A 18 1.90 -21.20 -17.90
N PRO A 19 1.79 -22.53 -18.12
CA PRO A 19 2.94 -23.41 -18.26
C PRO A 19 3.90 -23.03 -19.40
N SER A 20 3.39 -22.48 -20.50
CA SER A 20 4.21 -22.02 -21.63
C SER A 20 5.02 -20.79 -21.24
N PHE A 21 4.40 -19.84 -20.52
CA PHE A 21 5.10 -18.68 -19.97
C PHE A 21 6.22 -19.10 -19.01
N ILE A 22 5.90 -19.94 -18.02
CA ILE A 22 6.88 -20.38 -17.01
C ILE A 22 8.07 -21.08 -17.66
N ARG A 23 7.83 -21.92 -18.68
CA ARG A 23 8.89 -22.60 -19.43
C ARG A 23 9.83 -21.62 -20.12
N TRP A 24 9.27 -20.62 -20.80
CA TRP A 24 10.07 -19.59 -21.47
C TRP A 24 10.80 -18.69 -20.49
N MET A 25 10.16 -18.29 -19.39
CA MET A 25 10.77 -17.53 -18.32
C MET A 25 12.00 -18.25 -17.75
N LYS A 26 11.87 -19.54 -17.39
CA LYS A 26 13.00 -20.35 -16.91
C LYS A 26 14.14 -20.42 -17.93
N ARG A 27 13.81 -20.60 -19.21
CA ARG A 27 14.79 -20.64 -20.30
C ARG A 27 15.54 -19.31 -20.46
N VAL A 28 14.85 -18.19 -20.36
CA VAL A 28 15.47 -16.85 -20.42
C VAL A 28 16.35 -16.63 -19.20
N ASN A 29 15.85 -16.88 -17.99
CA ASN A 29 16.61 -16.73 -16.75
C ASN A 29 17.91 -17.56 -16.77
N SER A 30 17.84 -18.81 -17.22
CA SER A 30 19.02 -19.68 -17.31
C SER A 30 20.05 -19.21 -18.34
N ARG A 31 19.63 -18.62 -19.46
CA ARG A 31 20.54 -18.20 -20.55
C ARG A 31 21.10 -16.81 -20.39
N ALA A 32 20.30 -15.89 -19.84
CA ALA A 32 20.67 -14.49 -19.70
C ALA A 32 21.09 -14.13 -18.27
N GLY A 33 21.03 -15.07 -17.32
CA GLY A 33 21.33 -14.80 -15.91
C GLY A 33 20.34 -13.85 -15.23
N THR A 34 19.11 -13.76 -15.73
CA THR A 34 18.07 -12.87 -15.19
C THR A 34 17.22 -13.57 -14.12
N SER A 35 16.49 -12.77 -13.33
CA SER A 35 15.58 -13.25 -12.27
C SER A 35 14.13 -12.84 -12.53
N ILE A 36 13.63 -13.11 -13.74
CA ILE A 36 12.24 -12.81 -14.12
C ILE A 36 11.31 -13.71 -13.29
N THR A 37 10.31 -13.11 -12.63
CA THR A 37 9.25 -13.81 -11.89
C THR A 37 7.94 -13.75 -12.67
N PRO A 38 7.05 -14.76 -12.53
CA PRO A 38 5.69 -14.68 -13.09
C PRO A 38 4.76 -13.83 -12.21
N TYR A 39 5.24 -13.48 -11.01
CA TYR A 39 4.53 -12.66 -10.06
C TYR A 39 5.06 -11.24 -10.13
N HIS A 40 4.22 -10.37 -10.65
CA HIS A 40 4.29 -8.92 -10.55
C HIS A 40 2.86 -8.43 -10.36
N SER A 41 2.64 -7.47 -9.46
CA SER A 41 1.34 -6.80 -9.44
C SER A 41 1.27 -5.86 -10.63
N TYR A 42 0.18 -5.92 -11.41
CA TYR A 42 -0.07 -4.95 -12.49
C TYR A 42 0.12 -3.49 -12.00
N HIS A 43 -0.26 -3.22 -10.74
CA HIS A 43 -0.07 -1.91 -10.13
C HIS A 43 1.40 -1.54 -9.93
N GLU A 44 2.26 -2.49 -9.59
CA GLU A 44 3.70 -2.27 -9.43
C GLU A 44 4.36 -1.98 -10.78
N GLU A 45 3.97 -2.71 -11.84
CA GLU A 45 4.46 -2.43 -13.19
C GLU A 45 4.04 -1.05 -13.68
N VAL A 46 2.76 -0.72 -13.51
CA VAL A 46 2.23 0.58 -13.91
C VAL A 46 2.91 1.71 -13.12
N ASP A 47 3.18 1.52 -11.83
CA ASP A 47 3.87 2.51 -11.02
C ASP A 47 5.36 2.62 -11.38
N PHE A 48 6.02 1.52 -11.75
CA PHE A 48 7.37 1.52 -12.30
C PHE A 48 7.45 2.30 -13.62
N LEU A 49 6.46 2.14 -14.50
CA LEU A 49 6.41 2.85 -15.78
C LEU A 49 6.10 4.35 -15.61
N ARG A 50 5.44 4.77 -14.53
CA ARG A 50 5.12 6.18 -14.28
C ARG A 50 6.32 6.94 -13.70
N GLN A 51 7.32 7.16 -14.54
CA GLN A 51 8.60 7.74 -14.16
C GLN A 51 8.57 9.26 -13.92
N HIS A 52 7.60 10.00 -14.48
CA HIS A 52 7.57 11.46 -14.38
C HIS A 52 6.60 11.92 -13.30
N TRP A 53 7.13 12.57 -12.27
CA TRP A 53 6.37 12.96 -11.09
C TRP A 53 6.30 14.48 -10.99
N TRP A 54 5.09 14.95 -10.72
CA TRP A 54 4.75 16.35 -10.53
C TRP A 54 4.05 16.51 -9.19
N ARG A 55 4.39 17.56 -8.45
CA ARG A 55 3.77 17.88 -7.17
C ARG A 55 3.21 19.30 -7.20
N CYS A 56 1.96 19.42 -6.80
CA CYS A 56 1.29 20.70 -6.59
C CYS A 56 1.84 21.38 -5.34
N ASP A 57 1.96 22.71 -5.38
CA ASP A 57 2.29 23.55 -4.22
C ASP A 57 1.05 24.05 -3.45
N GLY A 58 -0.16 23.76 -3.96
CA GLY A 58 -1.42 24.21 -3.38
C GLY A 58 -2.02 23.30 -2.28
N PRO A 59 -3.23 23.63 -1.80
CA PRO A 59 -3.90 22.93 -0.70
C PRO A 59 -4.25 21.46 -1.00
N CYS A 60 -4.29 21.07 -2.27
CA CYS A 60 -4.57 19.67 -2.66
C CYS A 60 -3.50 18.68 -2.16
N THR A 61 -2.35 19.16 -1.69
CA THR A 61 -1.32 18.33 -1.05
C THR A 61 -1.79 17.62 0.22
N LEU A 62 -2.82 18.16 0.89
CA LEU A 62 -3.43 17.57 2.08
C LEU A 62 -4.70 16.77 1.77
N GLN A 63 -5.15 16.78 0.52
CA GLN A 63 -6.41 16.17 0.11
C GLN A 63 -6.18 14.76 -0.47
N ALA A 64 -6.91 13.80 0.09
CA ALA A 64 -7.02 12.48 -0.49
C ALA A 64 -7.76 12.54 -1.85
N PRO A 65 -7.49 11.61 -2.78
CA PRO A 65 -6.59 10.46 -2.64
C PRO A 65 -5.16 10.72 -3.14
N TYR A 66 -4.92 11.83 -3.84
CA TYR A 66 -3.67 12.03 -4.59
C TYR A 66 -2.61 12.87 -3.85
N PHE A 67 -2.99 13.62 -2.81
CA PHE A 67 -2.07 14.44 -2.02
C PHE A 67 -1.15 15.33 -2.87
N GLY A 68 -1.75 15.94 -3.90
CA GLY A 68 -1.09 16.85 -4.83
C GLY A 68 -0.04 16.19 -5.73
N LEU A 69 0.01 14.86 -5.84
CA LEU A 69 0.94 14.14 -6.71
C LEU A 69 0.28 13.71 -8.01
N VAL A 70 0.99 13.90 -9.12
CA VAL A 70 0.64 13.38 -10.44
C VAL A 70 1.82 12.60 -10.98
N ARG A 71 1.60 11.33 -11.34
CA ARG A 71 2.62 10.45 -11.91
C ARG A 71 2.23 10.08 -13.34
N ARG A 72 3.18 10.13 -14.28
CA ARG A 72 2.97 9.86 -15.71
C ARG A 72 4.10 9.03 -16.29
N ALA A 73 3.79 8.25 -17.32
CA ALA A 73 4.77 7.50 -18.09
C ALA A 73 5.51 8.38 -19.11
N VAL A 74 4.91 9.50 -19.50
CA VAL A 74 5.48 10.47 -20.45
C VAL A 74 5.80 11.79 -19.76
N GLU A 75 6.81 12.49 -20.24
CA GLU A 75 7.24 13.81 -19.74
C GLU A 75 6.29 14.92 -20.20
N ARG A 76 5.04 14.87 -19.74
CA ARG A 76 4.04 15.91 -19.97
C ARG A 76 3.63 16.53 -18.64
N ALA A 77 3.87 17.83 -18.46
CA ALA A 77 3.37 18.55 -17.30
C ALA A 77 1.84 18.50 -17.25
N PRO A 78 1.23 18.49 -16.05
CA PRO A 78 -0.19 18.78 -15.90
C PRO A 78 -0.54 20.12 -16.54
N SER A 79 -1.58 20.15 -17.38
CA SER A 79 -1.98 21.33 -18.15
C SER A 79 -3.49 21.35 -18.40
N GLU A 80 -3.99 22.42 -19.01
CA GLU A 80 -5.40 22.61 -19.37
C GLU A 80 -5.99 21.51 -20.25
N GLN A 81 -5.14 20.78 -20.97
CA GLN A 81 -5.54 19.62 -21.78
C GLN A 81 -6.02 18.44 -20.92
N ASP A 82 -5.68 18.42 -19.64
CA ASP A 82 -6.14 17.38 -18.73
C ASP A 82 -7.59 17.61 -18.33
N ARG A 83 -8.43 16.57 -18.49
CA ARG A 83 -9.87 16.63 -18.17
C ARG A 83 -10.19 17.11 -16.75
N TRP A 84 -9.27 16.91 -15.81
CA TRP A 84 -9.43 17.32 -14.41
C TRP A 84 -8.86 18.72 -14.10
N TRP A 85 -8.14 19.34 -15.04
CA TRP A 85 -7.43 20.61 -14.81
C TRP A 85 -8.37 21.75 -14.41
N ALA A 86 -9.46 21.94 -15.16
CA ALA A 86 -10.44 23.00 -14.87
C ALA A 86 -11.05 22.87 -13.46
N ARG A 87 -11.16 21.65 -12.92
CA ARG A 87 -11.57 21.44 -11.53
C ARG A 87 -10.44 21.79 -10.56
N HIS A 88 -9.22 21.34 -10.83
CA HIS A 88 -8.06 21.66 -9.99
C HIS A 88 -7.79 23.17 -9.93
N ALA A 89 -7.86 23.87 -11.06
CA ALA A 89 -7.67 25.32 -11.12
C ALA A 89 -8.68 26.06 -10.23
N ARG A 90 -9.96 25.62 -10.21
CA ARG A 90 -11.01 26.22 -9.37
C ARG A 90 -10.89 25.87 -7.88
N GLN A 91 -10.50 24.63 -7.54
CA GLN A 91 -10.52 24.15 -6.15
C GLN A 91 -9.19 24.35 -5.42
N CYS A 92 -8.08 24.31 -6.14
CA CYS A 92 -6.73 24.37 -5.59
C CYS A 92 -5.99 25.61 -6.06
N GLY A 93 -6.00 25.89 -7.37
CA GLY A 93 -5.28 27.03 -7.97
C GLY A 93 -3.75 26.93 -7.90
N GLY A 94 -3.20 25.84 -7.37
CA GLY A 94 -1.76 25.63 -7.26
C GLY A 94 -1.08 25.27 -8.60
N THR A 95 0.24 25.35 -8.61
CA THR A 95 1.09 25.02 -9.75
C THR A 95 1.81 23.70 -9.51
N PHE A 96 1.97 22.90 -10.58
CA PHE A 96 2.67 21.63 -10.53
C PHE A 96 4.15 21.78 -10.87
N HIS A 97 5.02 21.36 -9.95
CA HIS A 97 6.48 21.38 -10.10
C HIS A 97 7.02 19.96 -10.28
N LYS A 98 8.06 19.79 -11.11
CA LYS A 98 8.68 18.48 -11.36
C LYS A 98 9.53 18.06 -10.15
N VAL A 99 9.29 16.88 -9.56
CA VAL A 99 9.91 16.50 -8.26
C VAL A 99 10.98 15.39 -8.37
N ARG A 100 11.35 14.96 -9.59
CA ARG A 100 12.30 13.86 -9.93
C ARG A 100 11.63 12.48 -10.06
N SER A 101 12.24 11.64 -10.90
CA SER A 101 11.84 10.26 -11.22
C SER A 101 12.37 9.25 -10.19
N ALA A 102 11.56 8.24 -9.86
CA ALA A 102 11.84 7.21 -8.84
C ALA A 102 13.08 6.32 -9.14
N VAL A 103 13.62 6.34 -10.36
CA VAL A 103 14.76 5.50 -10.77
C VAL A 103 16.10 5.95 -10.15
N ASN A 104 16.10 7.11 -9.50
CA ASN A 104 17.30 7.79 -9.03
C ASN A 104 17.35 7.85 -7.48
N ALA A 105 16.62 6.95 -6.81
CA ALA A 105 16.50 6.84 -5.36
C ALA A 105 17.34 5.70 -4.74
N GLY A 106 18.38 5.22 -5.44
CA GLY A 106 19.41 4.34 -4.89
C GLY A 106 20.37 5.01 -3.89
N GLY A 107 20.18 6.30 -3.59
CA GLY A 107 20.96 6.99 -2.56
C GLY A 107 20.56 8.46 -2.44
N ARG A 108 20.25 8.90 -1.22
CA ARG A 108 19.95 10.30 -0.83
C ARG A 108 18.59 10.87 -1.26
N GLN A 109 17.51 10.31 -0.71
CA GLN A 109 16.28 11.08 -0.42
C GLN A 109 15.79 10.80 1.01
N GLN A 110 16.63 11.08 2.01
CA GLN A 110 16.22 11.26 3.41
C GLN A 110 16.38 12.72 3.87
N LEU A 111 16.42 13.70 2.96
CA LEU A 111 16.83 15.07 3.30
C LEU A 111 15.77 16.17 3.11
N TRP A 112 14.56 15.87 2.61
CA TRP A 112 13.52 16.90 2.49
C TRP A 112 12.37 16.77 3.50
N THR A 113 12.18 15.62 4.14
CA THR A 113 11.16 15.44 5.20
C THR A 113 11.65 15.81 6.61
N ARG A 114 12.96 16.03 6.79
CA ARG A 114 13.56 16.28 8.12
C ARG A 114 13.62 17.75 8.54
N ARG A 115 13.31 18.71 7.66
CA ARG A 115 13.41 20.14 7.96
C ARG A 115 12.15 20.75 8.60
N LEU A 116 11.01 20.05 8.59
CA LEU A 116 9.76 20.51 9.21
C LEU A 116 9.36 19.77 10.50
N LEU A 117 10.15 18.79 10.97
CA LEU A 117 9.94 18.06 12.22
C LEU A 117 10.93 18.42 13.35
N LYS A 118 11.54 19.62 13.30
CA LYS A 118 12.38 20.15 14.38
C LYS A 118 11.68 21.22 15.24
N LYS A 119 10.34 21.22 15.34
CA LYS A 119 9.69 21.83 16.51
C LYS A 119 9.71 20.80 17.63
N ARG A 120 10.66 20.97 18.56
CA ARG A 120 10.80 20.20 19.81
C ARG A 120 9.45 20.16 20.53
N VAL A 121 8.81 18.99 20.59
CA VAL A 121 7.74 18.73 21.56
C VAL A 121 8.41 18.47 22.90
N PRO A 122 8.07 19.18 23.99
CA PRO A 122 8.64 18.91 25.31
C PRO A 122 8.24 17.49 25.77
N ARG A 123 9.21 16.73 26.28
CA ARG A 123 8.99 15.41 26.90
C ARG A 123 8.10 15.57 28.13
N ILE A 124 6.82 15.22 28.01
CA ILE A 124 5.95 15.03 29.18
C ILE A 124 6.44 13.76 29.89
N ARG A 125 6.99 13.91 31.10
CA ARG A 125 7.33 12.78 31.99
C ARG A 125 6.02 12.21 32.55
N PHE A 126 5.54 11.11 31.98
CA PHE A 126 4.46 10.32 32.56
C PHE A 126 4.98 9.66 33.86
N LYS A 127 4.51 10.12 35.02
CA LYS A 127 4.73 9.44 36.30
C LYS A 127 3.90 8.15 36.28
N LYS A 128 4.56 6.99 36.28
CA LYS A 128 3.90 5.69 36.46
C LYS A 128 3.38 5.59 37.89
N THR A 129 2.09 5.78 38.10
CA THR A 129 1.38 5.26 39.27
C THR A 129 0.40 4.20 38.78
N LEU A 130 0.82 2.93 38.84
CA LEU A 130 -0.08 1.80 38.66
C LEU A 130 -0.90 1.65 39.95
N ARG A 131 -2.15 2.13 39.94
CA ARG A 131 -3.14 1.78 40.96
C ARG A 131 -3.89 0.57 40.44
N VAL A 132 -3.46 -0.63 40.86
CA VAL A 132 -4.17 -1.88 40.60
C VAL A 132 -5.45 -1.85 41.44
N TYR A 133 -6.60 -1.61 40.81
CA TYR A 133 -7.88 -1.84 41.47
C TYR A 133 -8.14 -3.35 41.46
N ALA A 134 -8.01 -3.98 42.63
CA ALA A 134 -8.37 -5.37 42.84
C ALA A 134 -9.88 -5.56 42.60
N ILE A 135 -10.22 -6.40 41.62
CA ILE A 135 -11.59 -6.83 41.38
C ILE A 135 -11.96 -7.83 42.48
N PRO A 136 -12.96 -7.57 43.34
CA PRO A 136 -13.33 -8.50 44.40
C PRO A 136 -13.97 -9.76 43.80
N ALA A 137 -13.50 -10.92 44.26
CA ALA A 137 -14.03 -12.22 43.86
C ALA A 137 -15.52 -12.35 44.22
N ARG A 138 -16.37 -12.65 43.22
CA ARG A 138 -17.79 -12.97 43.44
C ARG A 138 -17.90 -14.20 44.33
N LYS A 139 -18.41 -13.99 45.55
CA LYS A 139 -18.79 -15.07 46.48
C LYS A 139 -19.82 -15.98 45.80
N ARG A 140 -19.46 -17.24 45.57
CA ARG A 140 -20.41 -18.30 45.18
C ARG A 140 -21.42 -18.49 46.33
N ARG A 141 -22.67 -18.06 46.13
CA ARG A 141 -23.77 -18.39 47.04
C ARG A 141 -24.01 -19.90 46.99
N ARG A 142 -23.65 -20.60 48.06
CA ARG A 142 -24.14 -21.94 48.38
C ARG A 142 -25.56 -21.77 48.92
N THR A 143 -26.56 -22.27 48.22
CA THR A 143 -27.88 -22.53 48.81
C THR A 143 -28.11 -24.03 48.81
N SER A 144 -28.22 -24.54 50.03
CA SER A 144 -28.53 -25.91 50.42
C SER A 144 -30.05 -26.18 50.35
N ALA A 145 -30.45 -27.23 49.65
CA ALA A 145 -31.67 -28.04 49.88
C ALA A 145 -31.77 -29.06 48.73
N ARG A 146 -31.32 -30.32 48.87
CA ARG A 146 -32.00 -31.44 49.56
C ARG A 146 -33.49 -31.52 49.18
N LYS A 147 -33.82 -32.26 48.10
CA LYS A 147 -34.93 -33.24 48.03
C LYS A 147 -35.02 -33.93 46.67
N ARG A 148 -35.24 -35.25 46.72
CA ARG A 148 -35.71 -36.19 45.68
C ARG A 148 -34.70 -36.72 44.66
N LYS A 149 -33.89 -37.68 45.13
CA LYS A 149 -33.79 -38.98 44.42
C LYS A 149 -35.16 -39.65 44.51
N GLN A 150 -35.88 -39.78 43.41
CA GLN A 150 -36.80 -40.89 43.12
C GLN A 150 -37.34 -40.76 41.69
N SER A 151 -37.43 -41.92 41.03
CA SER A 151 -38.22 -42.23 39.83
C SER A 151 -37.89 -41.49 38.52
N ALA A 152 -37.02 -42.08 37.69
CA ALA A 152 -37.23 -42.23 36.23
C ALA A 152 -36.01 -42.89 35.55
N ARG A 153 -35.88 -44.21 35.70
CA ARG A 153 -35.39 -45.13 34.66
C ARG A 153 -35.70 -46.54 35.14
N ARG A 154 -37.01 -46.81 35.18
CA ARG A 154 -37.57 -48.12 34.90
C ARG A 154 -37.66 -48.20 33.37
N ARG A 155 -37.31 -49.38 32.85
CA ARG A 155 -37.27 -49.80 31.44
C ARG A 155 -35.97 -49.45 30.73
#